data_AF-A0A849ILJ3-F1
#
_entry.id   AF-A0A849ILJ3-F1
#
_cell.length_a   1.000
_cell.length_b   1.000
_cell.length_c   1.000
_cell.angle_alpha   90.00
_cell.angle_beta   90.00
_cell.angle_gamma   90.00
#
_symmetry.space_group_name_H-M   'P 1'
#
loop_
_entity.id
_entity.type
_entity.pdbx_description
1 polymer ?
#
loop_
_entity_poly.entity_id
_entity_poly.type
_entity_poly.pdbx_seq_one_letter_code
_entity_poly.pdbx_strand_id
1 'polypeptide(L)'
;MVVQSTSISRRLRKGCHPANWTQPEGQLTGRLPAAPWAPAGLTFYPGSSYPVAYRGNLFISEWGSNFTYADTGHVVERVVLGASGTVSSSQVSVFASGIQHPISVVQAPDGALLVADWGTGIVYRIQAA
;
A
#
# COMPACT_ATOMS: atom_id res chain seq x y z
N MET A 1 38.05 -24.90 18.40
CA MET A 1 36.87 -24.02 18.53
C MET A 1 36.68 -23.35 17.18
N VAL A 2 35.70 -23.82 16.39
CA VAL A 2 35.48 -23.37 15.01
C VAL A 2 34.05 -22.84 14.92
N VAL A 3 33.90 -21.56 14.57
CA VAL A 3 32.60 -20.95 14.29
C VAL A 3 32.33 -21.16 12.81
N GLN A 4 31.32 -21.97 12.47
CA GLN A 4 30.87 -22.14 11.10
C GLN A 4 29.81 -21.08 10.76
N SER A 5 30.10 -20.28 9.73
CA SER A 5 29.11 -19.45 9.05
C SER A 5 28.28 -20.32 8.11
N THR A 6 26.96 -20.23 8.18
CA THR A 6 26.06 -20.86 7.20
C THR A 6 25.37 -19.75 6.41
N SER A 7 25.67 -19.65 5.11
CA SER A 7 24.86 -18.86 4.19
C SER A 7 23.54 -19.59 3.96
N ILE A 8 22.40 -18.89 4.15
CA ILE A 8 21.11 -19.40 3.72
C ILE A 8 20.90 -18.95 2.28
N SER A 9 21.28 -19.79 1.31
CA SER A 9 20.63 -19.74 0.01
C SER A 9 19.29 -20.47 0.15
N ARG A 10 18.19 -19.72 0.30
CA ARG A 10 16.85 -20.31 0.20
C ARG A 10 16.38 -20.18 -1.24
N ARG A 11 16.59 -21.25 -2.01
CA ARG A 11 15.61 -21.63 -3.04
C ARG A 11 14.24 -21.60 -2.37
N LEU A 12 13.33 -20.76 -2.86
CA LEU A 12 11.91 -20.86 -2.52
C LEU A 12 11.45 -22.27 -2.90
N ARG A 13 11.21 -23.13 -1.91
CA ARG A 13 10.55 -24.41 -2.15
C ARG A 13 9.06 -24.12 -2.40
N LYS A 14 8.54 -24.58 -3.54
CA LYS A 14 7.10 -24.73 -3.75
C LYS A 14 6.50 -25.50 -2.57
N GLY A 15 5.46 -24.95 -1.94
CA GLY A 15 4.49 -25.77 -1.19
C GLY A 15 4.51 -25.71 0.34
N CYS A 16 4.85 -24.59 0.98
CA CYS A 16 4.54 -24.39 2.42
C CYS A 16 3.21 -23.63 2.58
N HIS A 17 2.09 -24.24 2.17
CA HIS A 17 0.75 -23.74 2.51
C HIS A 17 0.11 -24.66 3.56
N PRO A 18 -0.47 -24.12 4.64
CA PRO A 18 -1.32 -24.88 5.56
C PRO A 18 -2.45 -25.59 4.81
N ALA A 19 -2.83 -26.80 5.27
CA ALA A 19 -3.75 -27.70 4.57
C ALA A 19 -5.18 -27.16 4.36
N ASN A 20 -5.51 -26.02 4.97
CA ASN A 20 -6.81 -25.37 4.97
C ASN A 20 -6.82 -24.01 4.25
N TRP A 21 -5.80 -23.72 3.45
CA TRP A 21 -5.85 -22.59 2.53
C TRP A 21 -6.79 -22.91 1.38
N THR A 22 -7.81 -22.08 1.18
CA THR A 22 -8.55 -22.05 -0.08
C THR A 22 -7.56 -21.73 -1.19
N GLN A 23 -7.64 -22.43 -2.33
CA GLN A 23 -6.75 -22.15 -3.45
C GLN A 23 -6.83 -20.66 -3.82
N PRO A 24 -5.71 -20.00 -4.17
CA PRO A 24 -5.79 -18.64 -4.70
C PRO A 24 -6.74 -18.63 -5.90
N GLU A 25 -7.68 -17.68 -5.92
CA GLU A 25 -8.70 -17.53 -6.98
C GLU A 25 -8.07 -17.30 -8.38
N GLY A 26 -6.77 -17.01 -8.41
CA GLY A 26 -5.92 -17.06 -9.58
C GLY A 26 -4.45 -16.80 -9.22
N GLN A 27 -3.53 -17.29 -10.04
CA GLN A 27 -2.13 -16.87 -10.03
C GLN A 27 -1.96 -15.77 -11.07
N LEU A 28 -1.39 -14.63 -10.69
CA LEU A 28 -0.87 -13.66 -11.66
C LEU A 28 0.42 -14.28 -12.25
N THR A 29 0.30 -14.96 -13.39
CA THR A 29 1.37 -15.80 -13.96
C THR A 29 2.44 -15.03 -14.74
N GLY A 30 2.33 -13.71 -14.84
CA GLY A 30 3.42 -12.84 -15.28
C GLY A 30 4.25 -12.41 -14.08
N ARG A 31 5.59 -12.34 -14.23
CA ARG A 31 6.35 -11.35 -13.44
C ARG A 31 5.65 -10.04 -13.71
N LEU A 32 4.87 -9.55 -12.75
CA LEU A 32 4.26 -8.23 -12.88
C LEU A 32 5.43 -7.30 -13.21
N PRO A 33 5.44 -6.60 -14.35
CA PRO A 33 6.38 -5.50 -14.51
C PRO A 33 6.23 -4.71 -13.21
N ALA A 34 7.32 -4.54 -12.47
CA ALA A 34 7.27 -3.91 -11.16
C ALA A 34 6.43 -2.65 -11.35
N ALA A 35 5.19 -2.68 -10.84
CA ALA A 35 4.30 -1.55 -10.97
C ALA A 35 5.07 -0.46 -10.25
N PRO A 36 5.58 0.57 -10.95
CA PRO A 36 6.62 1.42 -10.38
C PRO A 36 6.08 2.16 -9.15
N TRP A 37 4.77 2.25 -9.00
CA TRP A 37 4.04 2.76 -7.84
C TRP A 37 4.01 1.80 -6.63
N ALA A 38 3.98 0.48 -6.83
CA ALA A 38 4.04 -0.55 -5.78
C ALA A 38 3.07 -0.30 -4.58
N PRO A 39 1.76 -0.54 -4.75
CA PRO A 39 0.78 -0.31 -3.69
C PRO A 39 1.06 -1.27 -2.51
N ALA A 40 1.23 -0.70 -1.32
CA ALA A 40 1.70 -1.44 -0.14
C ALA A 40 0.65 -1.55 0.97
N GLY A 41 -0.31 -0.63 1.01
CA GLY A 41 -1.35 -0.56 2.02
C GLY A 41 -2.58 0.16 1.53
N LEU A 42 -3.74 -0.18 2.08
CA LEU A 42 -5.00 0.46 1.74
C LEU A 42 -5.95 0.52 2.92
N THR A 43 -6.83 1.53 2.92
CA THR A 43 -7.92 1.62 3.90
C THR A 43 -9.12 2.36 3.32
N PHE A 44 -10.32 1.87 3.59
CA PHE A 44 -11.54 2.67 3.39
C PHE A 44 -11.65 3.69 4.51
N TYR A 45 -12.17 4.87 4.21
CA TYR A 45 -12.39 5.91 5.21
C TYR A 45 -13.88 6.02 5.58
N PRO A 46 -14.33 5.32 6.64
CA PRO A 46 -15.68 5.47 7.18
C PRO A 46 -15.84 6.71 8.08
N GLY A 47 -14.75 7.42 8.39
CA GLY A 47 -14.76 8.57 9.28
C GLY A 47 -15.56 9.76 8.76
N SER A 48 -15.90 10.66 9.68
CA SER A 48 -16.64 11.90 9.39
C SER A 48 -15.83 13.17 9.64
N SER A 49 -14.59 13.04 10.14
CA SER A 49 -13.69 14.15 10.47
C SER A 49 -13.17 14.89 9.23
N TYR A 50 -13.05 14.21 8.09
CA TYR A 50 -12.78 14.85 6.80
C TYR A 50 -14.09 15.36 6.16
N PRO A 51 -14.01 16.33 5.21
CA PRO A 51 -15.16 16.79 4.45
C PRO A 51 -15.94 15.64 3.81
N VAL A 52 -17.25 15.84 3.57
CA VAL A 52 -18.17 14.79 3.07
C VAL A 52 -17.65 14.07 1.82
N ALA A 53 -16.93 14.77 0.95
CA ALA A 53 -16.35 14.22 -0.28
C ALA A 53 -15.27 13.14 -0.06
N TYR A 54 -14.78 12.94 1.17
CA TYR A 54 -13.81 11.91 1.54
C TYR A 54 -14.45 10.66 2.14
N ARG A 55 -15.72 10.73 2.51
CA ARG A 55 -16.41 9.66 3.22
C ARG A 55 -16.67 8.49 2.26
N GLY A 56 -16.29 7.29 2.69
CA GLY A 56 -16.42 6.08 1.88
C GLY A 56 -15.36 5.94 0.77
N ASN A 57 -14.40 6.87 0.68
CA ASN A 57 -13.30 6.75 -0.28
C ASN A 57 -12.26 5.73 0.20
N LEU A 58 -11.47 5.26 -0.75
CA LEU A 58 -10.33 4.39 -0.51
C LEU A 58 -9.04 5.22 -0.54
N PHE A 59 -8.14 4.94 0.40
CA PHE A 59 -6.80 5.50 0.41
C PHE A 59 -5.78 4.39 0.19
N ILE A 60 -4.79 4.62 -0.66
CA ILE A 60 -3.80 3.63 -1.06
C ILE A 60 -2.42 4.24 -0.88
N SER A 61 -1.54 3.61 -0.11
CA SER A 61 -0.14 4.00 -0.01
C SER A 61 0.67 3.31 -1.09
N GLU A 62 1.40 4.11 -1.88
CA GLU A 62 2.25 3.66 -2.97
C GLU A 62 3.72 3.78 -2.57
N TRP A 63 4.38 2.64 -2.33
CA TRP A 63 5.78 2.57 -1.89
C TRP A 63 6.71 3.39 -2.79
N GLY A 64 6.42 3.37 -4.11
CA GLY A 64 7.20 4.00 -5.14
C GLY A 64 8.32 3.14 -5.69
N SER A 65 8.95 3.64 -6.76
CA SER A 65 9.81 2.84 -7.62
C SER A 65 11.23 2.82 -7.07
N ASN A 66 11.81 1.63 -6.94
CA ASN A 66 13.24 1.47 -6.60
C ASN A 66 14.10 1.30 -7.85
N PHE A 67 13.51 1.34 -9.04
CA PHE A 67 14.15 1.02 -10.30
C PHE A 67 13.99 2.18 -11.28
N THR A 68 15.12 2.58 -11.85
CA THR A 68 15.48 3.84 -12.51
C THR A 68 14.65 4.35 -13.70
N TYR A 69 13.43 3.84 -13.94
CA TYR A 69 12.69 4.16 -15.16
C TYR A 69 11.67 5.29 -15.03
N ALA A 70 11.17 5.60 -13.83
CA ALA A 70 10.46 6.84 -13.49
C ALA A 70 10.28 6.94 -11.96
N ASP A 71 10.52 8.11 -11.38
CA ASP A 71 10.25 8.39 -9.97
C ASP A 71 8.73 8.58 -9.80
N THR A 72 8.02 7.47 -9.63
CA THR A 72 6.54 7.41 -9.52
C THR A 72 6.15 6.65 -8.26
N GLY A 73 4.98 6.94 -7.71
CA GLY A 73 4.58 6.51 -6.37
C GLY A 73 5.06 7.52 -5.33
N HIS A 74 5.53 7.05 -4.17
CA HIS A 74 5.96 7.93 -3.06
C HIS A 74 4.82 8.84 -2.56
N VAL A 75 3.59 8.33 -2.68
CA VAL A 75 2.35 9.06 -2.40
C VAL A 75 1.37 8.19 -1.64
N VAL A 76 0.38 8.87 -1.06
CA VAL A 76 -0.92 8.26 -0.77
C VAL A 76 -1.91 8.78 -1.79
N GLU A 77 -2.57 7.89 -2.50
CA GLU A 77 -3.68 8.22 -3.40
C GLU A 77 -5.01 8.15 -2.65
N ARG A 78 -5.96 8.98 -3.08
CA ARG A 78 -7.37 8.89 -2.74
C ARG A 78 -8.15 8.50 -3.98
N VAL A 79 -8.94 7.45 -3.83
CA VAL A 79 -9.84 6.91 -4.84
C VAL A 79 -11.28 7.14 -4.41
N VAL A 80 -12.02 7.89 -5.23
CA VAL A 80 -13.45 8.11 -5.03
C VAL A 80 -14.22 6.92 -5.59
N LEU A 81 -14.94 6.21 -4.75
CA LEU A 81 -15.69 5.03 -5.17
C LEU A 81 -17.10 5.43 -5.62
N GLY A 82 -17.47 5.00 -6.83
CA GLY A 82 -18.85 5.11 -7.31
C GLY A 82 -19.74 4.02 -6.69
N ALA A 83 -21.07 4.20 -6.79
CA ALA A 83 -22.06 3.27 -6.23
C ALA A 83 -21.95 1.83 -6.79
N SER A 84 -21.37 1.64 -7.98
CA SER A 84 -21.15 0.33 -8.60
C SER A 84 -19.82 -0.33 -8.21
N GLY A 85 -18.98 0.32 -7.41
CA GLY A 85 -17.61 -0.13 -7.12
C GLY A 85 -16.64 0.00 -8.31
N THR A 86 -17.11 0.46 -9.47
CA THR A 86 -16.25 0.74 -10.63
C THR A 86 -15.57 2.10 -10.44
N VAL A 87 -14.27 2.14 -10.71
CA VAL A 87 -13.42 3.33 -10.57
C VAL A 87 -12.80 3.67 -11.92
N SER A 88 -12.98 4.90 -12.38
CA SER A 88 -12.24 5.48 -13.50
C SER A 88 -11.00 6.24 -13.02
N SER A 89 -10.02 6.44 -13.91
CA SER A 89 -8.80 7.19 -13.58
C SER A 89 -9.05 8.61 -13.08
N SER A 90 -10.13 9.26 -13.55
CA SER A 90 -10.56 10.59 -13.08
C SER A 90 -10.99 10.64 -11.60
N GLN A 91 -11.21 9.47 -10.98
CA GLN A 91 -11.59 9.34 -9.57
C GLN A 91 -10.40 9.09 -8.65
N VAL A 92 -9.18 9.04 -9.21
CA VAL A 92 -7.92 8.85 -8.49
C VAL A 92 -7.18 10.19 -8.42
N SER A 93 -6.70 10.54 -7.24
CA SER A 93 -5.99 11.81 -7.00
C SER A 93 -4.96 11.64 -5.90
N VAL A 94 -3.82 12.34 -5.99
CA VAL A 94 -2.82 12.37 -4.91
C VAL A 94 -3.43 13.06 -3.69
N PHE A 95 -3.42 12.35 -2.57
CA PHE A 95 -3.88 12.84 -1.27
C PHE A 95 -2.73 13.38 -0.43
N ALA A 96 -1.60 12.66 -0.40
CA ALA A 96 -0.39 13.07 0.28
C ALA A 96 0.83 12.70 -0.56
N SER A 97 1.86 13.54 -0.52
CA SER A 97 3.13 13.34 -1.22
C SER A 97 4.30 13.74 -0.32
N GLY A 98 5.53 13.52 -0.79
CA GLY A 98 6.74 13.81 0.00
C GLY A 98 7.02 12.78 1.09
N ILE A 99 6.49 11.56 0.93
CA ILE A 99 6.71 10.43 1.84
C ILE A 99 7.65 9.46 1.14
N GLN A 100 8.74 9.03 1.78
CA GLN A 100 9.81 8.33 1.08
C GLN A 100 9.38 6.94 0.60
N HIS A 101 8.85 6.10 1.49
CA HIS A 101 8.32 4.78 1.15
C HIS A 101 7.08 4.48 2.01
N PRO A 102 5.90 5.03 1.66
CA PRO A 102 4.69 4.79 2.43
C PRO A 102 4.26 3.33 2.27
N ILE A 103 4.16 2.62 3.39
CA ILE A 103 3.87 1.17 3.42
C ILE A 103 2.50 0.82 3.98
N SER A 104 1.89 1.73 4.73
CA SER A 104 0.58 1.50 5.34
C SER A 104 -0.14 2.82 5.54
N VAL A 105 -1.46 2.79 5.38
CA VAL A 105 -2.38 3.88 5.71
C VAL A 105 -3.55 3.32 6.50
N VAL A 106 -3.87 3.93 7.64
CA VAL A 106 -5.00 3.53 8.51
C VAL A 106 -5.71 4.74 9.09
N GLN A 107 -7.01 4.60 9.40
CA GLN A 107 -7.75 5.60 10.15
C GLN A 107 -7.49 5.48 11.66
N ALA A 108 -7.13 6.58 12.31
CA ALA A 108 -7.06 6.71 13.77
C ALA A 108 -8.46 6.90 14.39
N PRO A 109 -8.64 6.65 15.71
CA PRO A 109 -9.94 6.80 16.38
C PRO A 109 -10.59 8.18 16.26
N ASP A 110 -9.79 9.24 16.13
CA ASP A 110 -10.23 10.62 15.95
C ASP A 110 -10.54 10.98 14.47
N GLY A 111 -10.38 10.00 13.56
CA GLY A 111 -10.61 10.16 12.14
C GLY A 111 -9.45 10.77 11.36
N ALA A 112 -8.27 10.96 11.97
CA ALA A 112 -7.04 11.23 11.24
C ALA A 112 -6.60 10.03 10.39
N LEU A 113 -5.81 10.26 9.35
CA LEU A 113 -5.11 9.19 8.63
C LEU A 113 -3.66 9.10 9.12
N LEU A 114 -3.26 7.90 9.55
CA LEU A 114 -1.88 7.58 9.90
C LEU A 114 -1.22 6.89 8.72
N VAL A 115 -0.05 7.39 8.31
CA VAL A 115 0.72 6.84 7.19
C VAL A 115 2.11 6.48 7.69
N ALA A 116 2.46 5.19 7.61
CA ALA A 116 3.79 4.72 8.00
C ALA A 116 4.75 4.78 6.81
N ASP A 117 5.91 5.40 7.01
CA ASP A 117 6.98 5.51 6.03
C ASP A 117 8.15 4.60 6.41
N TRP A 118 8.41 3.59 5.57
CA TRP A 118 9.52 2.67 5.75
C TRP A 118 10.89 3.34 5.53
N GLY A 119 10.97 4.32 4.63
CA GLY A 119 12.22 4.97 4.25
C GLY A 119 12.80 5.84 5.37
N THR A 120 11.93 6.50 6.12
CA THR A 120 12.31 7.41 7.22
C THR A 120 12.03 6.85 8.61
N GLY A 121 11.21 5.80 8.74
CA GLY A 121 10.74 5.29 10.02
C GLY A 121 9.71 6.19 10.73
N ILE A 122 9.18 7.20 10.03
CA ILE A 122 8.20 8.15 10.56
C ILE A 122 6.77 7.64 10.34
N VAL A 123 5.89 7.90 11.30
CA VAL A 123 4.44 7.78 11.11
C VAL A 123 3.85 9.18 11.02
N TYR A 124 3.38 9.54 9.82
CA TYR A 124 2.70 10.81 9.58
C TYR A 124 1.25 10.73 10.07
N ARG A 125 0.77 11.77 10.73
CA ARG A 125 -0.64 11.94 11.09
C ARG A 125 -1.21 13.10 10.30
N ILE A 126 -2.14 12.80 9.39
CA ILE A 126 -2.78 13.77 8.52
C ILE A 126 -4.19 13.99 9.04
N GLN A 127 -4.59 15.25 9.21
CA GLN A 127 -5.91 15.66 9.67
C GLN A 127 -6.52 16.65 8.69
N ALA A 128 -7.85 16.73 8.64
CA ALA A 128 -8.52 17.85 7.99
C ALA A 128 -8.23 19.14 8.78
N ALA A 129 -8.05 20.24 8.05
CA ALA A 129 -7.93 21.58 8.61
C ALA A 129 -9.28 22.11 9.12
#